data_AF-A0A3M1VCZ2-F1
#
_entry.id   AF-A0A3M1VCZ2-F1
#
_cell.length_a   1.000
_cell.length_b   1.000
_cell.length_c   1.000
_cell.angle_alpha   90.00
_cell.angle_beta   90.00
_cell.angle_gamma   90.00
#
_symmetry.space_group_name_H-M   'P 1'
#
loop_
_entity.id
_entity.type
_entity.pdbx_description
1 polymer ?
#
loop_
_entity_poly.entity_id
_entity_poly.type
_entity_poly.pdbx_seq_one_letter_code
_entity_poly.pdbx_strand_id
1 'polypeptide(L)'
;MARLQERRKKLESLLEDVQLKIAAIEGRVQRGQRRASAARTGAPAPQRRRRRRTRKGGPGGQALDKVVVAVLSETPGGLPLKELEQAVLDRGYKTSAKNFRNVLYQAVYKLGRAGKVKRDPETGRYKLVG
;
A
#
# COMPACT_ATOMS: atom_id res chain seq x y z
N MET A 1 -34.20 -20.97 5.79
CA MET A 1 -33.98 -19.77 6.63
C MET A 1 -32.66 -19.78 7.42
N ALA A 2 -32.20 -20.91 7.99
CA ALA A 2 -31.01 -20.97 8.86
C ALA A 2 -29.67 -20.51 8.22
N ARG A 3 -29.39 -20.91 6.97
CA ARG A 3 -28.12 -20.59 6.27
C ARG A 3 -27.91 -19.09 6.01
N LEU A 4 -29.01 -18.33 5.86
CA LEU A 4 -29.00 -16.88 5.67
C LEU A 4 -28.70 -16.16 6.99
N GLN A 5 -29.21 -16.68 8.10
CA GLN A 5 -28.96 -16.14 9.43
C GLN A 5 -27.49 -16.37 9.86
N GLU A 6 -26.91 -17.54 9.55
CA GLU A 6 -25.47 -17.79 9.78
C GLU A 6 -24.57 -16.86 8.97
N ARG A 7 -24.86 -16.67 7.68
CA ARG A 7 -24.10 -15.73 6.84
C ARG A 7 -24.19 -14.31 7.36
N ARG A 8 -25.37 -13.88 7.83
CA ARG A 8 -25.56 -12.57 8.42
C ARG A 8 -24.72 -12.39 9.69
N LYS A 9 -24.76 -13.35 10.62
CA LYS A 9 -23.92 -13.33 11.84
C LYS A 9 -22.42 -13.30 11.53
N LYS A 10 -21.99 -14.07 10.52
CA LYS A 10 -20.58 -14.09 10.11
C LYS A 10 -20.14 -12.75 9.51
N LEU A 11 -21.00 -12.12 8.72
CA LEU A 11 -20.73 -10.80 8.16
C LEU A 11 -20.71 -9.71 9.25
N GLU A 12 -21.61 -9.77 10.22
CA GLU A 12 -21.62 -8.87 11.38
C GLU A 12 -20.32 -8.99 12.18
N SER A 13 -19.88 -10.22 12.48
CA SER A 13 -18.59 -10.45 13.16
C SER A 13 -17.39 -9.91 12.36
N LEU A 14 -17.38 -10.10 11.03
CA LEU A 14 -16.31 -9.57 10.18
C LEU A 14 -16.31 -8.03 10.13
N LEU A 15 -17.49 -7.40 10.18
CA LEU A 15 -17.60 -5.93 10.23
C LEU A 15 -17.05 -5.36 11.53
N GLU A 16 -17.36 -5.99 12.67
CA GLU A 16 -16.80 -5.62 13.97
C GLU A 16 -15.27 -5.73 13.99
N ASP A 17 -14.75 -6.83 13.44
CA ASP A 17 -13.32 -7.09 13.36
C ASP A 17 -12.57 -6.05 12.52
N VAL A 18 -13.20 -5.59 11.44
CA VAL A 18 -12.67 -4.52 10.57
C VAL A 18 -12.76 -3.17 11.28
N GLN A 19 -13.85 -2.87 11.98
CA GLN A 19 -14.00 -1.63 12.75
C GLN A 19 -12.96 -1.52 13.87
N LEU A 20 -12.69 -2.61 14.60
CA LEU A 20 -11.64 -2.66 15.62
C LEU A 20 -10.26 -2.38 15.03
N LYS A 21 -9.96 -2.93 13.84
CA LYS A 21 -8.69 -2.70 13.14
C LYS A 21 -8.56 -1.25 12.66
N ILE A 22 -9.64 -0.64 12.19
CA ILE A 22 -9.67 0.78 11.79
C ILE A 22 -9.41 1.66 13.02
N ALA A 23 -10.13 1.45 14.12
CA ALA A 23 -9.94 2.21 15.36
C ALA A 23 -8.50 2.11 15.91
N ALA A 24 -7.90 0.91 15.85
CA ALA A 24 -6.51 0.70 16.26
C ALA A 24 -5.50 1.45 15.37
N ILE A 25 -5.79 1.59 14.07
CA ILE A 25 -4.96 2.35 13.13
C ILE A 25 -5.15 3.86 13.35
N GLU A 26 -6.37 4.34 13.50
CA GLU A 26 -6.68 5.75 13.78
C GLU A 26 -6.05 6.23 15.09
N GLY A 27 -6.08 5.41 16.14
CA GLY A 27 -5.40 5.69 17.41
C GLY A 27 -3.87 5.74 17.30
N ARG A 28 -3.27 5.06 16.31
CA ARG A 28 -1.82 5.19 15.99
C ARG A 28 -1.53 6.44 15.17
N VAL A 29 -2.41 6.81 14.24
CA VAL A 29 -2.30 8.04 13.44
C VAL A 29 -2.40 9.27 14.34
N GLN A 30 -3.36 9.32 15.27
CA GLN A 30 -3.49 10.42 16.23
C GLN A 30 -2.29 10.54 17.18
N ARG A 31 -1.74 9.41 17.66
CA ARG A 31 -0.49 9.42 18.45
C ARG A 31 0.72 9.91 17.65
N GLY A 32 0.80 9.57 16.36
CA GLY A 32 1.81 10.10 15.44
C GLY A 32 1.68 11.61 15.20
N GLN A 33 0.44 12.10 15.07
CA GLN A 33 0.16 13.52 14.89
C GLN A 33 0.41 14.35 16.15
N ARG A 34 0.03 13.86 17.35
CA ARG A 34 0.30 14.54 18.64
C ARG A 34 1.80 14.68 18.93
N ARG A 35 2.62 13.73 18.51
CA ARG A 35 4.10 13.84 18.59
C ARG A 35 4.68 14.89 17.64
N ALA A 36 4.01 15.20 16.53
CA ALA A 36 4.45 16.22 15.59
C ALA A 36 4.11 17.65 16.02
N SER A 37 3.07 17.84 16.85
CA SER A 37 2.68 19.15 17.38
C SER A 37 3.47 19.58 18.63
N ALA A 38 3.98 18.64 19.43
CA ALA A 38 4.80 18.95 20.61
C ALA A 38 6.25 19.40 20.28
N ALA A 39 6.67 19.31 19.01
CA ALA A 39 8.04 19.67 18.58
C ALA A 39 8.17 21.12 18.05
N ARG A 40 7.16 21.98 18.25
CA ARG A 40 7.14 23.36 17.70
C ARG A 40 7.54 24.46 18.67
N THR A 41 7.97 24.12 19.89
CA THR A 41 8.41 25.11 20.88
C THR A 41 9.75 24.64 21.47
N GLY A 42 10.86 25.18 20.95
CA GLY A 42 12.17 25.09 21.60
C GLY A 42 13.31 24.57 20.72
N ALA A 43 14.22 25.50 20.38
CA ALA A 43 15.59 25.34 19.91
C ALA A 43 15.85 24.80 18.48
N PRO A 44 16.74 25.46 17.69
CA PRO A 44 17.12 24.99 16.36
C PRO A 44 18.07 23.79 16.49
N ALA A 45 17.52 22.58 16.38
CA ALA A 45 18.31 21.36 16.25
C ALA A 45 19.06 21.33 14.90
N PRO A 46 20.31 20.84 14.85
CA PRO A 46 21.13 20.89 13.66
C PRO A 46 20.46 20.11 12.53
N GLN A 47 20.36 20.79 11.38
CA GLN A 47 19.75 20.32 10.14
C GLN A 47 20.54 19.12 9.59
N ARG A 48 20.37 17.94 10.18
CA ARG A 48 20.67 16.67 9.51
C ARG A 48 19.62 16.50 8.43
N ARG A 49 19.86 17.14 7.27
CA ARG A 49 19.32 16.72 5.99
C ARG A 49 19.71 15.25 5.85
N ARG A 50 18.84 14.35 6.33
CA ARG A 50 18.89 12.94 5.99
C ARG A 50 18.73 12.92 4.49
N ARG A 51 19.86 12.93 3.77
CA ARG A 51 19.96 12.51 2.39
C ARG A 51 19.27 11.16 2.37
N ARG A 52 18.01 11.18 1.95
CA ARG A 52 17.18 10.00 1.79
C ARG A 52 17.88 9.27 0.66
N ARG A 53 18.85 8.41 0.99
CA ARG A 53 19.52 7.55 0.03
C ARG A 53 18.38 6.87 -0.72
N THR A 54 18.19 7.27 -1.96
CA THR A 54 17.23 6.70 -2.88
C THR A 54 17.64 5.25 -2.97
N ARG A 55 17.00 4.38 -2.19
CA ARG A 55 17.24 2.94 -2.24
C ARG A 55 16.70 2.51 -3.60
N LYS A 56 17.61 2.48 -4.57
CA LYS A 56 17.46 1.95 -5.92
C LYS A 56 17.08 0.47 -5.77
N GLY A 57 15.77 0.19 -5.75
CA GLY A 57 15.22 -1.14 -5.51
C GLY A 57 14.83 -1.90 -6.78
N GLY A 58 14.94 -1.30 -7.97
CA GLY A 58 14.61 -1.96 -9.24
C GLY A 58 15.83 -2.31 -10.09
N PRO A 59 15.64 -3.07 -11.19
CA PRO A 59 16.63 -3.21 -12.26
C PRO A 59 17.07 -1.82 -12.73
N GLY A 60 18.38 -1.56 -12.78
CA GLY A 60 18.92 -0.23 -13.11
C GLY A 60 18.66 0.87 -12.06
N GLY A 61 18.10 0.51 -10.90
CA GLY A 61 17.75 1.44 -9.83
C GLY A 61 16.43 2.19 -10.04
N GLN A 62 15.52 1.59 -10.80
CA GLN A 62 14.18 2.14 -10.99
C GLN A 62 13.38 2.16 -9.68
N ALA A 63 12.49 3.14 -9.57
CA ALA A 63 11.54 3.24 -8.47
C ALA A 63 10.44 2.17 -8.63
N LEU A 64 9.94 1.65 -7.50
CA LEU A 64 8.86 0.65 -7.48
C LEU A 64 7.67 1.06 -8.33
N ASP A 65 7.23 2.32 -8.24
CA ASP A 65 6.09 2.86 -8.98
C ASP A 65 6.25 2.70 -10.51
N LYS A 66 7.47 2.88 -11.03
CA LYS A 66 7.76 2.71 -12.47
C LYS A 66 7.70 1.24 -12.88
N VAL A 67 8.26 0.36 -12.05
CA VAL A 67 8.25 -1.08 -12.32
C VAL A 67 6.82 -1.63 -12.26
N VAL A 68 6.01 -1.16 -11.31
CA VAL A 68 4.58 -1.52 -11.21
C VAL A 68 3.82 -1.08 -12.46
N VAL A 69 4.03 0.14 -12.94
CA VAL A 69 3.40 0.62 -14.18
C VAL A 69 3.83 -0.24 -15.37
N ALA A 70 5.12 -0.56 -15.49
CA ALA A 70 5.62 -1.41 -16.58
C ALA A 70 5.06 -2.85 -16.55
N VAL A 71 4.85 -3.41 -15.35
CA VAL A 71 4.19 -4.72 -15.18
C VAL A 71 2.73 -4.65 -15.59
N LEU A 72 2.01 -3.61 -15.15
CA LEU A 72 0.61 -3.46 -15.49
C LEU A 72 0.37 -3.05 -16.95
N SER A 73 1.34 -2.43 -17.64
CA SER A 73 1.23 -2.13 -19.08
C SER A 73 1.35 -3.36 -19.96
N GLU A 74 2.11 -4.35 -19.52
CA GLU A 74 2.22 -5.64 -20.22
C GLU A 74 1.02 -6.56 -19.94
N THR A 75 0.24 -6.27 -18.89
CA THR A 75 -0.93 -7.06 -18.51
C THR A 75 -2.21 -6.22 -18.52
N PRO A 76 -2.84 -6.00 -19.70
CA PRO A 76 -4.03 -5.15 -19.83
C PRO A 76 -5.25 -5.67 -19.04
N GLY A 77 -5.32 -6.98 -18.77
CA GLY A 77 -6.34 -7.59 -17.92
C GLY A 77 -6.20 -7.29 -16.42
N GLY A 78 -5.12 -6.61 -16.03
CA GLY A 78 -4.79 -6.30 -14.65
C GLY A 78 -4.34 -7.52 -13.85
N LEU A 79 -3.71 -7.25 -12.70
CA LEU A 79 -3.17 -8.29 -11.83
C LEU A 79 -3.67 -8.12 -10.39
N PRO A 80 -3.99 -9.21 -9.67
CA PRO A 80 -4.18 -9.15 -8.23
C PRO A 80 -2.85 -8.85 -7.54
N LEU A 81 -2.91 -8.28 -6.32
CA LEU A 81 -1.71 -7.81 -5.62
C LEU A 81 -0.62 -8.89 -5.43
N LYS A 82 -1.03 -10.15 -5.24
CA LYS A 82 -0.10 -11.28 -5.07
C LYS A 82 0.68 -11.60 -6.35
N GLU A 83 -0.01 -11.61 -7.49
CA GLU A 83 0.63 -11.85 -8.78
C GLU A 83 1.47 -10.64 -9.20
N LEU A 84 1.01 -9.43 -8.90
CA LEU A 84 1.78 -8.21 -9.10
C LEU A 84 3.08 -8.21 -8.29
N GLU A 85 3.06 -8.73 -7.06
CA GLU A 85 4.25 -8.90 -6.24
C GLU A 85 5.27 -9.84 -6.90
N GLN A 86 4.81 -11.01 -7.36
CA GLN A 86 5.65 -11.99 -8.03
C GLN A 86 6.23 -11.41 -9.33
N ALA A 87 5.41 -10.81 -10.19
CA ALA A 87 5.84 -10.21 -11.44
C ALA A 87 6.87 -9.08 -11.26
N VAL A 88 6.76 -8.29 -10.18
CA VAL A 88 7.75 -7.26 -9.85
C VAL A 88 9.09 -7.89 -9.41
N LEU A 89 9.06 -8.97 -8.64
CA LEU A 89 10.26 -9.70 -8.21
C LEU A 89 10.91 -10.44 -9.37
N ASP A 90 10.13 -11.08 -10.25
CA ASP A 90 10.61 -11.81 -11.43
C ASP A 90 11.31 -10.89 -12.42
N ARG A 91 10.88 -9.62 -12.51
CA ARG A 91 11.62 -8.59 -13.24
C ARG A 91 12.96 -8.20 -12.63
N GLY A 92 13.33 -8.76 -11.47
CA GLY A 92 14.58 -8.49 -10.78
C GLY A 92 14.51 -7.28 -9.84
N TYR A 93 13.32 -6.89 -9.37
CA TYR A 93 13.20 -5.87 -8.33
C TYR A 93 13.76 -6.40 -7.00
N LYS A 94 14.82 -5.76 -6.50
CA LYS A 94 15.47 -6.12 -5.24
C LYS A 94 14.90 -5.28 -4.11
N THR A 95 14.24 -5.96 -3.17
CA THR A 95 13.66 -5.33 -1.99
C THR A 95 14.36 -5.82 -0.71
N SER A 96 14.59 -4.90 0.23
CA SER A 96 15.03 -5.24 1.58
C SER A 96 13.87 -5.19 2.59
N ALA A 97 12.63 -5.01 2.12
CA ALA A 97 11.48 -4.84 2.97
C ALA A 97 10.99 -6.19 3.51
N LYS A 98 10.87 -6.31 4.84
CA LYS A 98 10.33 -7.52 5.49
C LYS A 98 8.90 -7.86 5.07
N ASN A 99 8.12 -6.84 4.70
CA ASN A 99 6.75 -6.99 4.21
C ASN A 99 6.61 -6.21 2.90
N PHE A 100 7.14 -6.79 1.82
CA PHE A 100 7.16 -6.16 0.51
C PHE A 100 5.75 -5.96 -0.05
N ARG A 101 4.86 -6.94 0.13
CA ARG A 101 3.44 -6.84 -0.22
C ARG A 101 2.75 -5.57 0.29
N ASN A 102 3.00 -5.17 1.54
CA ASN A 102 2.44 -3.92 2.09
C ASN A 102 3.06 -2.67 1.45
N VAL A 103 4.36 -2.70 1.14
CA VAL A 103 5.03 -1.60 0.42
C VAL A 103 4.47 -1.48 -1.01
N LEU A 104 4.25 -2.60 -1.67
CA LEU A 104 3.63 -2.68 -2.99
C LEU A 104 2.19 -2.14 -2.96
N TYR A 105 1.39 -2.55 -1.95
CA TYR A 105 0.05 -2.02 -1.76
C TYR A 105 0.04 -0.49 -1.65
N GLN A 106 0.95 0.08 -0.84
CA GLN A 106 1.06 1.53 -0.71
C GLN A 106 1.48 2.22 -2.01
N ALA A 107 2.37 1.61 -2.79
CA ALA A 107 2.79 2.13 -4.09
C ALA A 107 1.61 2.15 -5.08
N VAL A 108 0.90 1.04 -5.19
CA VAL A 108 -0.28 0.89 -6.06
C VAL A 108 -1.40 1.84 -5.64
N TYR A 109 -1.65 1.99 -4.33
CA TYR A 109 -2.65 2.92 -3.81
C TYR A 109 -2.32 4.38 -4.18
N LYS A 110 -1.04 4.78 -4.09
CA LYS A 110 -0.60 6.11 -4.52
C LYS A 110 -0.80 6.32 -6.02
N LEU A 111 -0.47 5.31 -6.83
CA LEU A 111 -0.70 5.35 -8.28
C LEU A 111 -2.18 5.47 -8.62
N GLY A 112 -3.05 4.82 -7.85
CA GLY A 112 -4.49 4.97 -8.02
C GLY A 112 -5.02 6.33 -7.62
N ARG A 113 -4.50 6.93 -6.54
CA ARG A 113 -4.80 8.33 -6.20
C ARG A 113 -4.34 9.31 -7.28
N ALA A 114 -3.25 8.99 -7.98
CA ALA A 114 -2.75 9.76 -9.12
C ALA A 114 -3.48 9.47 -10.44
N GLY A 115 -4.54 8.65 -10.42
CA GLY A 115 -5.34 8.32 -11.60
C GLY A 115 -4.66 7.36 -12.59
N LYS A 116 -3.51 6.78 -12.26
CA LYS A 116 -2.75 5.90 -13.17
C LYS A 116 -3.20 4.45 -13.11
N VAL A 117 -3.71 4.00 -11.96
CA VAL A 117 -4.10 2.60 -11.72
C VAL A 117 -5.49 2.56 -11.10
N LYS A 118 -6.37 1.69 -11.60
CA LYS A 118 -7.69 1.45 -11.01
C LYS A 118 -7.76 0.05 -10.45
N ARG A 119 -8.33 -0.08 -9.26
CA ARG A 119 -8.70 -1.37 -8.70
C ARG A 119 -10.11 -1.72 -9.14
N ASP A 120 -10.28 -2.91 -9.68
CA ASP A 120 -11.57 -3.52 -9.91
C ASP A 120 -12.15 -4.01 -8.57
N PRO A 121 -13.33 -3.52 -8.14
CA PRO A 121 -13.92 -3.92 -6.87
C PRO A 121 -14.44 -5.37 -6.86
N GLU A 122 -14.79 -5.93 -8.03
CA GLU A 122 -15.33 -7.29 -8.13
C GLU A 122 -14.22 -8.33 -8.14
N THR A 123 -13.20 -8.11 -8.96
CA THR A 123 -12.09 -9.07 -9.14
C THR A 123 -10.91 -8.79 -8.22
N GLY A 124 -10.84 -7.59 -7.62
CA GLY A 124 -9.72 -7.15 -6.79
C GLY A 124 -8.42 -6.90 -7.56
N ARG A 125 -8.48 -6.91 -8.90
CA ARG A 125 -7.33 -6.72 -9.79
C ARG A 125 -7.00 -5.24 -9.97
N TYR A 126 -5.72 -4.94 -10.14
CA TYR A 126 -5.22 -3.61 -10.45
C TYR A 126 -4.90 -3.54 -11.93
N LYS A 127 -5.44 -2.54 -12.62
CA LYS A 127 -5.22 -2.28 -14.05
C LYS A 127 -4.74 -0.85 -14.27
N LEU A 128 -3.95 -0.61 -15.31
CA LEU A 128 -3.68 0.76 -15.73
C LEU A 128 -4.97 1.43 -16.21
N VAL A 129 -5.07 2.72 -15.90
CA VAL A 129 -6.06 3.61 -16.50
C VAL A 129 -5.36 4.27 -17.66
N GLY A 130 -5.76 3.90 -18.88
CA GLY A 130 -5.41 4.57 -20.13
C GLY A 130 -6.53 5.51 -20.51
#